data_AF-A0A7S2BL30-F1
#
_entry.id   AF-A0A7S2BL30-F1
#
_cell.length_a   1.000
_cell.length_b   1.000
_cell.length_c   1.000
_cell.angle_alpha   90.00
_cell.angle_beta   90.00
_cell.angle_gamma   90.00
#
_symmetry.space_group_name_H-M   'P 1'
#
loop_
_entity.id
_entity.type
_entity.pdbx_description
1 polymer ?
#
loop_
_entity_poly.entity_id
_entity_poly.type
_entity_poly.pdbx_seq_one_letter_code
_entity_poly.pdbx_strand_id
1 'polypeptide(L)'
;ERFLSVCDQAQTDLKQFRALVEHALDLSVLPDLRIQAVHSSELAQLAEDMEGVMVDINEIHKNVQEEWDSCVKVKSNIRLETHKEKGFIMRLTNTSDEQMLRKEIPGITIEAILKSGVVFTTDELTASAEQHQALSMEYEKVQQE
;
A
#
# COMPACT_ATOMS: atom_id res chain seq x y z
N GLU A 1 -6.70 49.59 -15.22
CA GLU A 1 -7.47 48.89 -16.28
C GLU A 1 -6.59 48.06 -17.23
N ARG A 2 -5.53 48.60 -17.84
CA ARG A 2 -4.65 47.85 -18.77
C ARG A 2 -4.00 46.59 -18.17
N PHE A 3 -3.62 46.62 -16.89
CA PHE A 3 -3.09 45.44 -16.19
C PHE A 3 -4.15 44.35 -15.97
N LEU A 4 -5.41 44.72 -15.75
CA LEU A 4 -6.51 43.77 -15.58
C LEU A 4 -6.81 43.04 -16.89
N SER A 5 -6.78 43.74 -18.02
CA SER A 5 -7.02 43.10 -19.32
C SER A 5 -5.92 42.12 -19.72
N VAL A 6 -4.67 42.37 -19.33
CA VAL A 6 -3.55 41.45 -19.55
C VAL A 6 -3.71 40.18 -18.70
N CYS A 7 -4.14 40.33 -17.44
CA CYS A 7 -4.45 39.20 -16.57
C CYS A 7 -5.64 38.37 -17.08
N ASP A 8 -6.71 39.02 -17.58
CA ASP A 8 -7.89 38.33 -18.12
C ASP A 8 -7.58 37.54 -19.40
N GLN A 9 -6.70 38.08 -20.26
CA GLN A 9 -6.23 37.36 -21.44
C GLN A 9 -5.37 36.15 -21.04
N ALA A 10 -4.42 36.34 -20.12
CA ALA A 10 -3.59 35.24 -19.62
C ALA A 10 -4.42 34.12 -18.96
N GLN A 11 -5.45 34.46 -18.19
CA GLN A 11 -6.39 33.47 -17.64
C GLN A 11 -7.13 32.71 -18.74
N THR A 12 -7.53 33.40 -19.81
CA THR A 12 -8.22 32.79 -20.94
C THR A 12 -7.30 31.84 -21.71
N ASP A 13 -6.05 32.23 -21.92
CA ASP A 13 -5.05 31.41 -22.59
C ASP A 13 -4.72 30.14 -21.77
N LEU A 14 -4.72 30.26 -20.43
CA LEU A 14 -4.48 29.13 -19.53
C LEU A 14 -5.70 28.20 -19.33
N LYS A 15 -6.91 28.56 -19.78
CA LYS A 15 -8.10 27.71 -19.61
C LYS A 15 -7.92 26.34 -20.25
N GLN A 16 -7.36 26.29 -21.46
CA GLN A 16 -7.15 25.03 -22.17
C GLN A 16 -6.05 24.19 -21.50
N PHE A 17 -4.97 24.85 -21.04
CA PHE A 17 -3.91 24.18 -20.29
C PHE A 17 -4.44 23.59 -18.97
N ARG A 18 -5.26 24.36 -18.24
CA ARG A 18 -5.91 23.89 -17.01
C ARG A 18 -6.80 22.67 -17.27
N ALA A 19 -7.63 22.73 -18.30
CA ALA A 19 -8.49 21.61 -18.67
C ALA A 19 -7.69 20.35 -19.04
N LEU A 20 -6.56 20.53 -19.75
CA LEU A 20 -5.65 19.43 -20.06
C LEU A 20 -5.05 18.82 -18.78
N VAL A 21 -4.60 19.65 -17.83
CA VAL A 21 -4.03 19.19 -16.56
C VAL A 21 -5.07 18.46 -15.72
N GLU A 22 -6.28 19.01 -15.60
CA GLU A 22 -7.40 18.37 -14.86
C GLU A 22 -7.83 17.04 -15.49
N HIS A 23 -7.64 16.88 -16.80
CA HIS A 23 -7.96 15.64 -17.49
C HIS A 23 -6.80 14.64 -17.44
N ALA A 24 -5.56 15.06 -17.63
CA ALA A 24 -4.41 14.16 -17.74
C ALA A 24 -3.90 13.71 -16.37
N LEU A 25 -3.98 14.56 -15.34
CA LEU A 25 -3.42 14.27 -14.02
C LEU A 25 -4.49 13.84 -13.03
N ASP A 26 -4.11 12.88 -12.19
CA ASP A 26 -4.86 12.52 -11.01
C ASP A 26 -4.54 13.50 -9.87
N LEU A 27 -5.41 14.51 -9.72
CA LEU A 27 -5.26 15.54 -8.70
C LEU A 27 -5.62 15.03 -7.28
N SER A 28 -6.15 13.81 -7.14
CA SER A 28 -6.49 13.23 -5.83
C SER A 28 -5.27 12.74 -5.06
N VAL A 29 -4.15 12.51 -5.76
CA VAL A 29 -2.91 11.91 -5.21
C VAL A 29 -1.81 12.96 -4.95
N LEU A 30 -2.15 14.25 -5.00
CA LEU A 30 -1.21 15.33 -4.70
C LEU A 30 -0.59 15.14 -3.29
N PRO A 31 0.74 15.31 -3.14
CA PRO A 31 1.66 16.01 -4.04
C PRO A 31 2.25 15.17 -5.19
N ASP A 32 1.98 13.87 -5.26
CA ASP A 32 2.48 13.01 -6.34
C ASP A 32 1.73 13.32 -7.64
N LEU A 33 2.46 13.72 -8.68
CA LEU A 33 1.89 13.96 -10.00
C LEU A 33 1.79 12.63 -10.75
N ARG A 34 0.58 12.09 -10.86
CA ARG A 34 0.30 10.83 -11.57
C ARG A 34 -0.62 11.09 -12.74
N ILE A 35 -0.39 10.40 -13.86
CA ILE A 35 -1.32 10.35 -14.99
C ILE A 35 -2.56 9.58 -14.54
N GLN A 36 -3.76 10.06 -14.89
CA GLN A 36 -5.00 9.31 -14.61
C GLN A 36 -4.95 7.95 -15.31
N ALA A 37 -5.23 6.88 -14.57
CA ALA A 37 -5.25 5.52 -15.09
C ALA A 37 -6.24 5.34 -16.26
N VAL A 38 -7.25 6.20 -16.39
CA VAL A 38 -8.21 6.20 -17.52
C VAL A 38 -7.52 6.40 -18.88
N HIS A 39 -6.34 7.03 -18.91
CA HIS A 39 -5.61 7.30 -20.15
C HIS A 39 -4.66 6.17 -20.57
N SER A 40 -4.46 5.15 -19.73
CA SER A 40 -3.64 3.98 -20.06
C SER A 40 -4.29 2.71 -19.51
N SER A 41 -4.74 1.84 -20.41
CA SER A 41 -5.28 0.52 -20.04
C SER A 41 -4.27 -0.32 -19.25
N GLU A 42 -2.97 -0.10 -19.49
CA GLU A 42 -1.90 -0.78 -18.77
C GLU A 42 -1.79 -0.27 -17.32
N LEU A 43 -1.86 1.04 -17.09
CA LEU A 43 -1.91 1.59 -15.72
C LEU A 43 -3.16 1.16 -14.97
N ALA A 44 -4.31 1.09 -15.66
CA ALA A 44 -5.55 0.60 -15.07
C ALA A 44 -5.45 -0.87 -14.65
N GLN A 45 -4.87 -1.73 -15.49
CA GLN A 45 -4.68 -3.14 -15.16
C GLN A 45 -3.71 -3.32 -13.99
N LEU A 46 -2.57 -2.61 -14.01
CA LEU A 46 -1.60 -2.69 -12.91
C LEU A 46 -2.20 -2.21 -11.57
N ALA A 47 -3.05 -1.18 -11.60
CA ALA A 47 -3.75 -0.72 -10.41
C ALA A 47 -4.75 -1.76 -9.87
N GLU A 48 -5.51 -2.41 -10.76
CA GLU A 48 -6.43 -3.50 -10.40
C GLU A 48 -5.67 -4.70 -9.82
N ASP A 49 -4.54 -5.08 -10.44
CA ASP A 49 -3.69 -6.17 -9.95
C ASP A 49 -3.12 -5.86 -8.56
N MET A 50 -2.67 -4.61 -8.33
CA MET A 50 -2.20 -4.17 -7.02
C MET A 50 -3.30 -4.20 -5.96
N GLU A 51 -4.52 -3.78 -6.31
CA GLU A 51 -5.67 -3.87 -5.41
C GLU A 51 -6.01 -5.33 -5.08
N GLY A 52 -5.97 -6.23 -6.07
CA GLY A 52 -6.14 -7.66 -5.87
C GLY A 52 -5.13 -8.25 -4.88
N VAL A 53 -3.84 -7.95 -5.04
CA VAL A 53 -2.81 -8.42 -4.10
C VAL A 53 -3.01 -7.82 -2.70
N MET A 54 -3.49 -6.58 -2.60
CA MET A 54 -3.81 -5.98 -1.30
C MET A 54 -4.99 -6.67 -0.61
N VAL A 55 -5.98 -7.15 -1.37
CA VAL A 55 -7.05 -8.00 -0.84
C VAL A 55 -6.48 -9.30 -0.27
N ASP A 56 -5.59 -9.97 -1.01
CA ASP A 56 -4.93 -11.20 -0.56
C ASP A 56 -4.12 -10.98 0.72
N ILE A 57 -3.35 -9.89 0.79
CA ILE A 57 -2.58 -9.52 2.00
C ILE A 57 -3.50 -9.33 3.21
N ASN A 58 -4.65 -8.67 3.02
CA ASN A 58 -5.63 -8.48 4.09
C ASN A 58 -6.30 -9.79 4.50
N GLU A 59 -6.54 -10.70 3.56
CA GLU A 59 -7.06 -12.04 3.85
C GLU A 59 -6.04 -12.88 4.65
N ILE A 60 -4.76 -12.87 4.26
CA ILE A 60 -3.67 -13.50 5.02
C ILE A 60 -3.61 -12.93 6.44
N HIS A 61 -3.66 -11.60 6.59
CA HIS A 61 -3.67 -10.95 7.91
C HIS A 61 -4.86 -11.39 8.75
N LYS A 62 -6.05 -11.44 8.16
CA LYS A 62 -7.27 -11.91 8.84
C LYS A 62 -7.15 -13.37 9.27
N ASN A 63 -6.67 -14.25 8.40
CA ASN A 63 -6.50 -15.67 8.70
C ASN A 63 -5.54 -15.88 9.87
N VAL A 64 -4.38 -15.21 9.85
CA VAL A 64 -3.41 -15.27 10.95
C VAL A 64 -4.00 -14.70 12.25
N GLN A 65 -4.81 -13.64 12.18
CA GLN A 65 -5.53 -13.12 13.36
C GLN A 65 -6.55 -14.13 13.90
N GLU A 66 -7.30 -14.81 13.04
CA GLU A 66 -8.29 -15.81 13.45
C GLU A 66 -7.63 -17.04 14.07
N GLU A 67 -6.54 -17.53 13.49
CA GLU A 67 -5.73 -18.61 14.07
C GLU A 67 -5.18 -18.21 15.45
N TRP A 68 -4.64 -16.99 15.57
CA TRP A 68 -4.17 -16.46 16.83
C TRP A 68 -5.26 -16.33 17.88
N ASP A 69 -6.41 -15.76 17.52
CA ASP A 69 -7.58 -15.64 18.40
C ASP A 69 -8.09 -16.99 18.89
N SER A 70 -7.90 -18.06 18.10
CA SER A 70 -8.31 -19.42 18.47
C SER A 70 -7.39 -20.05 19.54
N CYS A 71 -6.11 -19.66 19.57
CA CYS A 71 -5.10 -20.23 20.45
C CYS A 71 -4.94 -19.47 21.77
N VAL A 72 -5.31 -18.18 21.80
CA VAL A 72 -5.05 -17.31 22.96
C VAL A 72 -6.33 -17.02 23.77
N LYS A 73 -6.24 -17.16 25.10
CA LYS A 73 -7.36 -16.87 26.02
C LYS A 73 -7.66 -15.37 26.17
N VAL A 74 -6.67 -14.53 25.90
CA VAL A 74 -6.74 -13.07 25.95
C VAL A 74 -6.55 -12.55 24.53
N LYS A 75 -7.56 -11.89 23.97
CA LYS A 75 -7.48 -11.32 22.63
C LYS A 75 -6.36 -10.28 22.58
N SER A 76 -5.36 -10.51 21.75
CA SER A 76 -4.35 -9.53 21.36
C SER A 76 -4.39 -9.35 19.85
N ASN A 77 -4.29 -8.10 19.40
CA ASN A 77 -4.47 -7.75 17.99
C ASN A 77 -3.11 -7.75 17.28
N ILE A 78 -3.02 -8.53 16.21
CA ILE A 78 -1.90 -8.52 15.26
C ILE A 78 -2.14 -7.35 14.32
N ARG A 79 -1.14 -6.47 14.20
CA ARG A 79 -1.18 -5.34 13.27
C ARG A 79 -0.46 -5.70 11.98
N LEU A 80 -1.07 -5.36 10.85
CA LEU A 80 -0.38 -5.32 9.56
C LEU A 80 0.28 -3.94 9.41
N GLU A 81 1.57 -3.92 9.13
CA GLU A 81 2.37 -2.70 9.00
C GLU A 81 3.20 -2.73 7.71
N THR A 82 3.39 -1.57 7.10
CA THR A 82 4.26 -1.43 5.93
C THR A 82 5.73 -1.37 6.36
N HIS A 83 6.60 -2.12 5.69
CA HIS A 83 8.04 -2.15 5.95
C HIS A 83 8.83 -1.79 4.69
N LYS A 84 9.84 -0.93 4.83
CA LYS A 84 10.59 -0.38 3.69
C LYS A 84 11.23 -1.44 2.79
N GLU A 85 11.81 -2.49 3.39
CA GLU A 85 12.55 -3.52 2.65
C GLU A 85 11.70 -4.76 2.32
N LYS A 86 10.61 -4.97 3.06
CA LYS A 86 9.83 -6.22 2.99
C LYS A 86 8.41 -6.02 2.45
N GLY A 87 8.03 -4.79 2.12
CA GLY A 87 6.67 -4.41 1.77
C GLY A 87 5.74 -4.42 3.00
N PHE A 88 5.46 -5.60 3.55
CA PHE A 88 4.50 -5.79 4.64
C PHE A 88 5.05 -6.72 5.72
N ILE A 89 4.70 -6.43 6.97
CA ILE A 89 5.06 -7.22 8.16
C ILE A 89 3.87 -7.29 9.12
N MET A 90 3.83 -8.32 9.95
CA MET A 90 2.88 -8.43 11.05
C MET A 90 3.55 -8.11 12.38
N ARG A 91 2.79 -7.52 13.30
CA ARG A 91 3.28 -7.17 14.64
C ARG A 91 2.27 -7.51 15.72
N LEU A 92 2.70 -8.33 16.68
CA LEU A 92 2.04 -8.48 17.97
C LEU A 92 2.49 -7.38 18.93
N THR A 93 1.58 -6.77 19.69
CA THR A 93 1.92 -5.66 20.61
C THR A 93 2.58 -6.11 21.91
N ASN A 94 2.53 -7.40 22.25
CA ASN A 94 3.05 -7.93 23.51
C ASN A 94 4.21 -8.90 23.26
N THR A 95 5.35 -8.64 23.90
CA THR A 95 6.56 -9.45 23.74
C THR A 95 6.50 -10.78 24.46
N SER A 96 5.67 -10.93 25.51
CA SER A 96 5.53 -12.22 26.21
C SER A 96 4.92 -13.30 25.34
N ASP A 97 4.25 -12.91 24.26
CA ASP A 97 3.47 -13.79 23.41
C ASP A 97 4.35 -14.47 22.34
N GLU A 98 5.65 -14.13 22.26
CA GLU A 98 6.60 -14.66 21.28
C GLU A 98 6.70 -16.19 21.26
N GLN A 99 6.84 -16.81 22.43
CA GLN A 99 6.95 -18.27 22.54
C GLN A 99 5.66 -18.97 22.13
N MET A 100 4.51 -18.36 22.45
CA MET A 100 3.20 -18.87 22.07
C MET A 100 2.99 -18.74 20.57
N LEU A 101 3.36 -17.59 19.99
CA LEU A 101 3.30 -17.34 18.56
C LEU A 101 4.08 -18.41 17.77
N ARG A 102 5.33 -18.71 18.15
CA ARG A 102 6.12 -19.78 17.50
C ARG A 102 5.52 -21.17 17.61
N LYS A 103 4.80 -21.44 18.71
CA LYS A 103 4.29 -22.78 19.03
C LYS A 103 2.94 -23.03 18.38
N GLU A 104 2.08 -22.02 18.35
CA GLU A 104 0.69 -22.16 17.94
C GLU A 104 0.45 -21.78 16.47
N ILE A 105 1.27 -20.89 15.89
CA ILE A 105 1.15 -20.48 14.48
C ILE A 105 2.32 -21.09 13.68
N PRO A 106 2.09 -22.16 12.91
CA PRO A 106 3.13 -22.77 12.09
C PRO A 106 3.49 -21.86 10.90
N GLY A 107 4.72 -22.01 10.37
CA GLY A 107 5.12 -21.30 9.16
C GLY A 107 5.42 -19.81 9.33
N ILE A 108 5.55 -19.32 10.56
CA ILE A 108 5.95 -17.93 10.82
C ILE A 108 7.47 -17.79 10.87
N THR A 109 7.95 -16.63 10.45
CA THR A 109 9.33 -16.18 10.65
C THR A 109 9.34 -14.95 11.56
N ILE A 110 9.99 -15.06 12.72
CA ILE A 110 10.15 -13.93 13.63
C ILE A 110 11.34 -13.08 13.19
N GLU A 111 11.06 -11.83 12.87
CA GLU A 111 12.01 -10.88 12.31
C GLU A 111 12.74 -10.10 13.40
N ALA A 112 11.98 -9.62 14.38
CA ALA A 112 12.52 -8.83 15.47
C ALA A 112 11.64 -8.90 16.72
N ILE A 113 12.27 -8.83 17.88
CA ILE A 113 11.59 -8.63 19.16
C ILE A 113 11.95 -7.24 19.65
N LEU A 114 10.96 -6.35 19.67
CA LEU A 114 11.10 -4.95 20.06
C LEU A 114 10.40 -4.70 21.39
N LYS A 115 10.73 -3.61 22.08
CA LYS A 115 10.00 -3.19 23.29
C LYS A 115 8.50 -2.97 23.02
N SER A 116 8.15 -2.65 21.77
CA SER A 116 6.80 -2.39 21.31
C SER A 116 6.06 -3.63 20.80
N GLY A 117 6.69 -4.81 20.80
CA GLY A 117 6.07 -6.01 20.26
C GLY A 117 7.00 -6.99 19.55
N VAL A 118 6.41 -8.06 19.02
CA VAL A 118 7.07 -9.06 18.19
C VAL A 118 6.71 -8.81 16.74
N VAL A 119 7.71 -8.61 15.89
CA VAL A 119 7.57 -8.45 14.44
C VAL A 119 7.84 -9.80 13.77
N PHE A 120 6.94 -10.20 12.89
CA PHE A 120 7.02 -11.49 12.20
C PHE A 120 6.36 -11.42 10.82
N THR A 121 6.57 -12.45 10.02
CA THR A 121 5.96 -12.65 8.70
C THR A 121 5.57 -14.11 8.52
N THR A 122 4.83 -14.40 7.45
CA THR A 122 4.57 -15.75 6.93
C THR A 122 5.14 -15.86 5.53
N ASP A 123 5.35 -17.09 5.04
CA ASP A 123 5.80 -17.31 3.66
C ASP A 123 4.79 -16.74 2.65
N GLU A 124 3.49 -16.87 2.95
CA GLU A 124 2.40 -16.31 2.14
C GLU A 124 2.44 -14.78 2.11
N LEU A 125 2.58 -14.13 3.27
CA LEU A 125 2.66 -12.67 3.33
C LEU A 125 3.89 -12.16 2.58
N THR A 126 5.01 -12.87 2.69
CA THR A 126 6.26 -12.50 2.02
C THR A 126 6.09 -12.58 0.51
N ALA A 127 5.48 -13.65 -0.01
CA ALA A 127 5.21 -13.80 -1.44
C ALA A 127 4.26 -12.70 -1.98
N SER A 128 3.15 -12.43 -1.29
CA SER A 128 2.22 -11.36 -1.70
C SER A 128 2.86 -9.97 -1.60
N ALA A 129 3.70 -9.73 -0.59
CA ALA A 129 4.41 -8.46 -0.44
C ALA A 129 5.42 -8.24 -1.57
N GLU A 130 6.17 -9.27 -1.96
CA GLU A 130 7.08 -9.24 -3.12
C GLU A 130 6.32 -8.98 -4.43
N GLN A 131 5.18 -9.64 -4.62
CA GLN A 131 4.32 -9.42 -5.79
C GLN A 131 3.78 -7.98 -5.84
N HIS A 132 3.28 -7.46 -4.72
CA HIS A 132 2.82 -6.08 -4.62
C HIS A 132 3.95 -5.09 -4.92
N GLN A 133 5.15 -5.34 -4.40
CA GLN A 133 6.31 -4.50 -4.67
C GLN A 133 6.71 -4.51 -6.15
N ALA A 134 6.71 -5.69 -6.79
CA ALA A 134 7.00 -5.82 -8.21
C ALA A 134 5.99 -5.05 -9.09
N LEU A 135 4.68 -5.17 -8.78
CA LEU A 135 3.63 -4.43 -9.47
C LEU A 135 3.75 -2.92 -9.25
N SER A 136 4.07 -2.48 -8.02
CA SER A 136 4.29 -1.07 -7.72
C SER A 136 5.47 -0.49 -8.51
N MET A 137 6.55 -1.25 -8.67
CA MET A 137 7.70 -0.83 -9.47
C MET A 137 7.36 -0.73 -10.96
N GLU A 138 6.60 -1.69 -11.50
CA GLU A 138 6.17 -1.65 -12.89
C GLU A 138 5.20 -0.49 -13.14
N TYR A 139 4.27 -0.23 -12.22
CA TYR A 139 3.36 0.91 -12.27
C TYR A 139 4.13 2.24 -12.31
N GLU A 140 5.16 2.40 -11.46
CA GLU A 140 6.01 3.58 -11.45
C GLU A 140 6.79 3.75 -12.77
N LYS A 141 7.23 2.64 -13.37
CA LYS A 141 7.91 2.67 -14.67
C LYS A 141 6.97 3.12 -15.79
N VAL A 142 5.77 2.54 -15.88
CA VAL A 142 4.76 2.90 -16.90
C VAL A 142 4.27 4.34 -16.70
N GLN A 143 4.23 4.86 -15.47
CA GLN A 143 3.92 6.28 -15.20
C GLN A 143 4.94 7.27 -15.75
N GLN A 144 6.19 6.83 -15.97
CA GLN A 144 7.28 7.69 -16.47
C GLN A 144 7.47 7.62 -17.98
N GLU A 145 6.85 6.63 -18.64
CA GLU A 145 6.88 6.43 -20.10
C GLU A 145 5.81 7.28 -20.82
#